data_AF-A0A2X3GGK8-F1
#
_entry.id   AF-A0A2X3GGK8-F1
#
_cell.length_a   1.000
_cell.length_b   1.000
_cell.length_c   1.000
_cell.angle_alpha   90.00
_cell.angle_beta   90.00
_cell.angle_gamma   90.00
#
_symmetry.space_group_name_H-M   'P 1'
#
loop_
_entity.id
_entity.type
_entity.pdbx_description
1 polymer ?
#
loop_
_entity_poly.entity_id
_entity_poly.type
_entity_poly.pdbx_seq_one_letter_code
_entity_poly.pdbx_strand_id
1 'polypeptide(L)'
;MKKTLLAAGAVVALSTTFAAGAAENDKPQYLSDWWHQSVNVVGSYHTRFGPQIRNDTYLEYEAFAKKDWFDFYGYIDAPVFFGGNSTAKGIWNKGSPLFMEIEPRFSIDKLTNTDLSFGPFKEWYFANNYIYDMGRNDSQEQSTWYMGLGYRYRYRPANEPVAERLRQVPVAELRRLQRKTNGTAIASK
;
A
#
# COMPACT_ATOMS: atom_id res chain seq x y z
N MET A 1 -41.02 -1.09 -20.26
CA MET A 1 -40.07 -0.87 -19.14
C MET A 1 -38.72 -1.44 -19.51
N LYS A 2 -37.70 -0.60 -19.74
CA LYS A 2 -36.27 -0.99 -19.69
C LYS A 2 -35.50 0.25 -19.23
N LYS A 3 -35.06 0.26 -17.97
CA LYS A 3 -34.15 1.26 -17.41
C LYS A 3 -32.75 0.65 -17.47
N THR A 4 -31.89 1.16 -18.34
CA THR A 4 -30.47 0.86 -18.33
C THR A 4 -29.75 2.11 -17.85
N LEU A 5 -29.36 2.11 -16.57
CA LEU A 5 -28.41 3.08 -16.04
C LEU A 5 -27.03 2.74 -16.59
N LEU A 6 -26.47 3.61 -17.41
CA LEU A 6 -25.04 3.68 -17.67
C LEU A 6 -24.50 4.86 -16.86
N ALA A 7 -24.00 4.56 -15.66
CA ALA A 7 -23.21 5.48 -14.86
C ALA A 7 -21.85 4.80 -14.58
N ALA A 8 -20.95 4.90 -15.55
CA ALA A 8 -19.54 4.53 -15.40
C ALA A 8 -18.74 5.39 -16.37
N GLY A 9 -18.21 6.51 -15.89
CA GLY A 9 -17.51 7.46 -16.75
C GLY A 9 -16.98 8.66 -15.97
N ALA A 10 -16.27 8.42 -14.88
CA ALA A 10 -15.48 9.44 -14.20
C ALA A 10 -14.25 8.81 -13.55
N VAL A 11 -13.34 8.29 -14.39
CA VAL A 11 -11.93 8.16 -13.98
C VAL A 11 -11.24 9.42 -14.50
N VAL A 12 -11.04 10.36 -13.59
CA VAL A 12 -10.38 11.63 -13.85
C VAL A 12 -8.94 11.35 -14.28
N ALA A 13 -8.61 11.84 -15.48
CA ALA A 13 -7.25 11.96 -15.96
C ALA A 13 -6.43 12.83 -15.01
N LEU A 14 -5.42 12.25 -14.35
CA LEU A 14 -4.30 12.98 -13.76
C LEU A 14 -3.01 12.55 -14.46
N SER A 15 -2.92 12.83 -15.75
CA SER A 15 -1.65 12.83 -16.48
C SER A 15 -0.87 14.09 -16.10
N THR A 16 0.07 13.97 -15.16
CA THR A 16 1.07 15.02 -14.91
C THR A 16 2.42 14.55 -15.42
N THR A 17 3.04 15.39 -16.24
CA THR A 17 4.30 15.17 -16.94
C THR A 17 5.48 15.22 -15.96
N PHE A 18 6.36 14.22 -15.98
CA PHE A 18 7.59 14.23 -15.18
C PHE A 18 8.65 15.12 -15.85
N ALA A 19 9.05 16.21 -15.19
CA ALA A 19 10.29 16.90 -15.47
C ALA A 19 11.28 16.58 -14.33
N ALA A 20 12.32 15.79 -14.63
CA ALA A 20 13.42 15.56 -13.72
C ALA A 20 14.32 16.81 -13.69
N GLY A 21 14.08 17.70 -12.72
CA GLY A 21 14.92 18.86 -12.44
C GLY A 21 15.58 18.73 -11.08
N ALA A 22 16.90 18.58 -11.06
CA ALA A 22 17.69 18.73 -9.84
C ALA A 22 17.92 20.23 -9.59
N ALA A 23 17.17 20.86 -8.68
CA ALA A 23 17.55 22.07 -7.93
C ALA A 23 16.39 22.60 -7.03
N GLU A 24 16.80 23.13 -5.86
CA GLU A 24 16.06 23.86 -4.80
C GLU A 24 15.47 23.01 -3.65
N ASN A 25 16.15 23.03 -2.49
CA ASN A 25 15.78 22.37 -1.22
C ASN A 25 14.61 23.04 -0.46
N ASP A 26 13.98 24.07 -1.01
CA ASP A 26 12.87 24.81 -0.36
C ASP A 26 11.48 24.53 -0.98
N LYS A 27 11.41 23.60 -1.94
CA LYS A 27 10.12 23.19 -2.53
C LYS A 27 9.56 21.98 -1.78
N PRO A 28 8.25 21.93 -1.51
CA PRO A 28 7.65 20.76 -0.90
C PRO A 28 7.95 19.53 -1.76
N GLN A 29 8.61 18.55 -1.16
CA GLN A 29 9.02 17.28 -1.82
C GLN A 29 7.81 16.50 -2.36
N TYR A 30 6.63 16.75 -1.79
CA TYR A 30 5.37 16.14 -2.18
C TYR A 30 4.41 17.19 -2.73
N LEU A 31 3.57 16.77 -3.68
CA LEU A 31 2.53 17.62 -4.26
C LEU A 31 1.45 18.00 -3.22
N SER A 32 1.33 17.24 -2.13
CA SER A 32 0.38 17.50 -1.06
C SER A 32 0.90 17.05 0.30
N ASP A 33 0.37 17.66 1.36
CA ASP A 33 0.77 17.38 2.75
C ASP A 33 0.23 16.05 3.28
N TRP A 34 -0.77 15.48 2.61
CA TRP A 34 -1.51 14.32 3.11
C TRP A 34 -1.49 13.12 2.17
N TRP A 35 -1.07 13.28 0.91
CA TRP A 35 -0.91 12.22 -0.09
C TRP A 35 0.52 12.21 -0.61
N HIS A 36 1.21 11.10 -0.35
CA HIS A 36 2.60 10.87 -0.68
C HIS A 36 2.72 9.72 -1.67
N GLN A 37 3.65 9.84 -2.61
CA GLN A 37 3.88 8.86 -3.66
C GLN A 37 5.36 8.55 -3.74
N SER A 38 5.70 7.31 -4.08
CA SER A 38 7.07 6.90 -4.38
C SER A 38 7.10 5.85 -5.46
N VAL A 39 8.12 5.91 -6.31
CA VAL A 39 8.45 4.84 -7.26
C VAL A 39 9.73 4.17 -6.77
N ASN A 40 9.66 2.87 -6.57
CA ASN A 40 10.74 2.05 -6.05
C ASN A 40 11.15 0.99 -7.09
N VAL A 41 12.42 0.61 -7.05
CA VAL A 41 12.90 -0.62 -7.67
C VAL A 41 13.10 -1.63 -6.55
N VAL A 42 12.43 -2.78 -6.66
CA VAL A 42 12.44 -3.81 -5.60
C VAL A 42 13.02 -5.09 -6.14
N GLY A 43 14.00 -5.64 -5.43
CA GLY A 43 14.51 -6.99 -5.62
C GLY A 43 13.98 -7.90 -4.52
N SER A 44 13.21 -8.92 -4.88
CA SER A 44 12.76 -9.95 -3.95
C SER A 44 13.61 -11.21 -4.07
N TYR A 45 13.81 -11.86 -2.93
CA TYR A 45 14.50 -13.14 -2.84
C TYR A 45 13.64 -14.10 -2.03
N HIS A 46 13.44 -15.31 -2.54
CA HIS A 46 12.70 -16.39 -1.88
C HIS A 46 11.23 -16.08 -1.57
N THR A 47 10.53 -15.42 -2.48
CA THR A 47 9.08 -15.18 -2.36
C THR A 47 8.29 -16.48 -2.47
N ARG A 48 7.25 -16.64 -1.63
CA ARG A 48 6.47 -17.89 -1.45
C ARG A 48 4.94 -17.73 -1.65
N PHE A 49 4.49 -16.69 -2.35
CA PHE A 49 3.06 -16.51 -2.62
C PHE A 49 2.48 -17.58 -3.57
N GLY A 50 3.31 -18.10 -4.48
CA GLY A 50 2.94 -19.18 -5.40
C GLY A 50 3.50 -20.54 -4.99
N PRO A 51 3.17 -21.61 -5.72
CA PRO A 51 3.60 -22.98 -5.43
C PRO A 51 5.11 -23.21 -5.61
N GLN A 52 5.84 -22.25 -6.18
CA GLN A 52 7.27 -22.32 -6.44
C GLN A 52 7.94 -21.07 -5.84
N ILE A 53 9.17 -21.25 -5.35
CA ILE A 53 10.00 -20.14 -4.87
C ILE A 53 10.43 -19.26 -6.05
N ARG A 54 10.37 -17.94 -5.86
CA ARG A 54 10.71 -16.95 -6.89
C ARG A 54 11.67 -15.87 -6.39
N ASN A 55 12.49 -15.37 -7.31
CA ASN A 55 13.32 -14.19 -7.15
C ASN A 55 13.01 -13.24 -8.31
N ASP A 56 12.46 -12.07 -7.99
CA ASP A 56 11.97 -11.13 -8.99
C ASP A 56 12.62 -9.77 -8.79
N THR A 57 12.85 -9.02 -9.87
CA THR A 57 13.14 -7.58 -9.78
C THR A 57 12.02 -6.83 -10.48
N TYR A 58 11.37 -5.93 -9.77
CA TYR A 58 10.15 -5.27 -10.22
C TYR A 58 10.15 -3.78 -9.92
N LEU A 59 9.31 -3.08 -10.68
CA LEU A 59 8.99 -1.69 -10.41
C LEU A 59 7.77 -1.67 -9.49
N GLU A 60 7.84 -0.88 -8.44
CA GLU A 60 6.75 -0.69 -7.47
C GLU A 60 6.40 0.79 -7.41
N TYR A 61 5.12 1.11 -7.44
CA TYR A 61 4.59 2.42 -7.09
C TYR A 61 3.84 2.30 -5.77
N GLU A 62 4.26 3.05 -4.75
CA GLU A 62 3.57 3.13 -3.47
C GLU A 62 2.87 4.48 -3.34
N ALA A 63 1.69 4.47 -2.73
CA ALA A 63 1.00 5.66 -2.28
C ALA A 63 0.56 5.51 -0.82
N PHE A 64 0.81 6.55 -0.04
CA PHE A 64 0.38 6.63 1.35
C PHE A 64 -0.40 7.94 1.55
N ALA A 65 -1.51 7.86 2.26
CA ALA A 65 -2.26 9.04 2.63
C ALA A 65 -2.76 9.01 4.08
N LYS A 66 -2.75 10.17 4.71
CA LYS A 66 -3.33 10.38 6.03
C LYS A 66 -4.04 11.71 6.09
N LYS A 67 -5.37 11.64 6.10
CA LYS A 67 -6.27 12.76 6.37
C LYS A 67 -7.02 12.46 7.66
N ASP A 68 -7.64 13.48 8.26
CA ASP A 68 -8.29 13.35 9.58
C ASP A 68 -9.24 12.16 9.68
N TRP A 69 -10.06 11.92 8.66
CA TRP A 69 -11.07 10.86 8.63
C TRP A 69 -10.67 9.64 7.77
N PHE A 70 -9.50 9.66 7.13
CA PHE A 70 -9.13 8.70 6.10
C PHE A 70 -7.64 8.35 6.14
N ASP A 71 -7.36 7.05 6.16
CA ASP A 71 -6.02 6.50 6.06
C ASP A 71 -5.98 5.63 4.81
N PHE A 72 -4.91 5.77 4.04
CA PHE A 72 -4.67 4.97 2.87
C PHE A 72 -3.24 4.50 2.83
N TYR A 73 -3.08 3.25 2.47
CA TYR A 73 -1.82 2.76 1.96
C TYR A 73 -2.14 1.87 0.77
N GLY A 74 -1.32 1.91 -0.26
CA GLY A 74 -1.44 0.99 -1.36
C GLY A 74 -0.20 0.97 -2.20
N TYR A 75 -0.03 -0.11 -2.94
CA TYR A 75 1.07 -0.27 -3.86
C TYR A 75 0.63 -1.02 -5.11
N ILE A 76 1.38 -0.81 -6.19
CA ILE A 76 1.22 -1.48 -7.47
C ILE A 76 2.60 -1.96 -7.91
N ASP A 77 2.71 -3.25 -8.13
CA ASP A 77 3.90 -3.91 -8.65
C ASP A 77 3.72 -4.22 -10.14
N ALA A 78 4.78 -3.99 -10.91
CA ALA A 78 4.95 -4.51 -12.27
C ALA A 78 6.05 -5.59 -12.24
N PRO A 79 5.70 -6.89 -12.09
CA PRO A 79 6.68 -7.94 -11.89
C PRO A 79 7.64 -8.11 -13.07
N VAL A 80 8.90 -8.44 -12.79
CA VAL A 80 9.95 -8.72 -13.79
C VAL A 80 10.23 -7.52 -14.70
N PHE A 81 9.95 -6.28 -14.26
CA PHE A 81 10.17 -5.09 -15.08
C PHE A 81 11.63 -4.91 -15.52
N PHE A 82 12.58 -5.27 -14.64
CA PHE A 82 14.03 -5.17 -14.87
C PHE A 82 14.71 -6.54 -15.08
N GLY A 83 13.94 -7.62 -15.17
CA GLY A 83 14.44 -9.00 -15.26
C GLY A 83 14.31 -9.80 -13.96
N GLY A 84 14.71 -11.06 -14.01
CA GLY A 84 14.59 -12.02 -12.93
C GLY A 84 15.30 -13.33 -13.28
N ASN A 85 15.18 -14.33 -12.40
CA ASN A 85 15.74 -15.66 -12.68
C ASN A 85 14.89 -16.43 -13.71
N SER A 86 15.30 -17.65 -14.07
CA SER A 86 14.62 -18.48 -15.09
C SER A 86 13.16 -18.85 -14.74
N THR A 87 12.76 -18.73 -13.48
CA THR A 87 11.39 -19.06 -13.02
C THR A 87 10.52 -17.82 -12.80
N ALA A 88 11.11 -16.62 -12.83
CA ALA A 88 10.42 -15.35 -12.70
C ALA A 88 9.43 -15.14 -13.86
N LYS A 89 8.21 -14.73 -13.55
CA LYS A 89 7.17 -14.43 -14.54
C LYS A 89 6.48 -13.10 -14.23
N GLY A 90 6.34 -12.23 -15.22
CA GLY A 90 5.75 -10.92 -15.07
C GLY A 90 5.36 -10.27 -16.40
N ILE A 91 5.42 -8.94 -16.44
CA ILE A 91 4.94 -8.09 -17.54
C ILE A 91 5.55 -8.45 -18.90
N TRP A 92 6.80 -8.90 -18.93
CA TRP A 92 7.51 -9.20 -20.18
C TRP A 92 7.51 -10.69 -20.58
N ASN A 93 7.17 -11.61 -19.67
CA ASN A 93 7.46 -13.04 -19.88
C ASN A 93 6.36 -13.97 -19.34
N LYS A 94 5.12 -13.72 -19.76
CA LYS A 94 3.96 -14.63 -19.57
C LYS A 94 3.57 -14.83 -18.10
N GLY A 95 3.84 -13.86 -17.22
CA GLY A 95 3.26 -13.79 -15.87
C GLY A 95 2.16 -12.75 -15.77
N SER A 96 1.71 -12.48 -14.55
CA SER A 96 0.84 -11.35 -14.30
C SER A 96 1.58 -10.05 -14.59
N PRO A 97 1.00 -9.14 -15.40
CA PRO A 97 1.63 -7.86 -15.67
C PRO A 97 1.56 -6.88 -14.50
N LEU A 98 0.60 -7.07 -13.60
CA LEU A 98 0.28 -6.11 -12.56
C LEU A 98 -0.31 -6.80 -11.34
N PHE A 99 0.24 -6.46 -10.18
CA PHE A 99 -0.29 -6.81 -8.88
C PHE A 99 -0.51 -5.53 -8.08
N MET A 100 -1.61 -5.41 -7.35
CA MET A 100 -1.88 -4.28 -6.49
C MET A 100 -2.55 -4.70 -5.19
N GLU A 101 -2.29 -3.93 -4.15
CA GLU A 101 -2.98 -4.05 -2.88
C GLU A 101 -3.24 -2.65 -2.33
N ILE A 102 -4.48 -2.41 -1.89
CA ILE A 102 -4.89 -1.14 -1.29
C ILE A 102 -5.58 -1.39 0.05
N GLU A 103 -5.22 -0.57 1.04
CA GLU A 103 -5.70 -0.63 2.42
C GLU A 103 -6.42 0.69 2.83
N PRO A 104 -7.57 1.06 2.21
CA PRO A 104 -8.32 2.23 2.65
C PRO A 104 -9.03 1.98 3.98
N ARG A 105 -8.85 2.89 4.93
CA ARG A 105 -9.52 2.85 6.23
C ARG A 105 -10.21 4.17 6.51
N PHE A 106 -11.46 4.09 6.93
CA PHE A 106 -12.30 5.26 7.21
C PHE A 106 -12.57 5.34 8.70
N SER A 107 -12.24 6.47 9.33
CA SER A 107 -12.44 6.65 10.77
C SER A 107 -13.93 6.75 11.09
N ILE A 108 -14.42 5.80 11.89
CA ILE A 108 -15.82 5.80 12.36
C ILE A 108 -16.01 6.98 13.31
N ASP A 109 -15.05 7.23 14.19
CA ASP A 109 -15.08 8.34 15.15
C ASP A 109 -15.28 9.69 14.44
N LYS A 110 -14.53 9.94 13.37
CA LYS A 110 -14.61 11.20 12.62
C LYS A 110 -15.86 11.29 11.74
N LEU A 111 -16.26 10.18 11.11
CA LEU A 111 -17.46 10.16 10.27
C LEU A 111 -18.75 10.29 11.10
N THR A 112 -18.77 9.76 12.32
CA THR A 112 -19.91 9.85 13.24
C THR A 112 -19.80 11.02 14.21
N ASN A 113 -18.70 11.78 14.15
CA ASN A 113 -18.35 12.85 15.09
C ASN A 113 -18.53 12.45 16.56
N THR A 114 -18.17 11.20 16.89
CA THR A 114 -18.33 10.61 18.22
C THR A 114 -16.99 10.03 18.65
N ASP A 115 -16.52 10.36 19.86
CA ASP A 115 -15.31 9.75 20.42
C ASP A 115 -15.63 8.32 20.87
N LEU A 116 -15.13 7.33 20.13
CA LEU A 116 -15.30 5.92 20.42
C LEU A 116 -14.07 5.32 21.10
N SER A 117 -13.12 6.17 21.53
CA SER A 117 -11.91 5.69 22.19
C SER A 117 -12.22 5.03 23.53
N PHE A 118 -11.55 3.91 23.78
CA PHE A 118 -11.70 3.14 25.01
C PHE A 118 -10.36 2.53 25.41
N GLY A 119 -9.86 2.90 26.59
CA GLY A 119 -8.56 2.44 27.08
C GLY A 119 -7.42 2.74 26.09
N PRO A 120 -6.68 1.71 25.61
CA PRO A 120 -5.57 1.89 24.68
C PRO A 120 -6.02 2.03 23.21
N PHE A 121 -7.28 1.74 22.89
CA PHE A 121 -7.86 1.91 21.56
C PHE A 121 -8.29 3.37 21.38
N LYS A 122 -7.71 4.06 20.39
CA LYS A 122 -7.85 5.52 20.23
C LYS A 122 -8.74 5.97 19.09
N GLU A 123 -9.00 5.10 18.13
CA GLU A 123 -9.82 5.41 16.97
C GLU A 123 -10.21 4.09 16.33
N TRP A 124 -11.47 3.99 15.89
CA TRP A 124 -12.01 2.83 15.20
C TRP A 124 -12.20 3.16 13.72
N TYR A 125 -12.00 2.15 12.89
CA TYR A 125 -12.03 2.31 11.45
C TYR A 125 -12.89 1.25 10.80
N PHE A 126 -13.66 1.66 9.79
CA PHE A 126 -14.10 0.73 8.76
C PHE A 126 -12.90 0.48 7.84
N ALA A 127 -12.29 -0.69 7.98
CA ALA A 127 -11.04 -1.05 7.33
C ALA A 127 -11.31 -1.97 6.13
N ASN A 128 -10.63 -1.69 5.03
CA ASN A 128 -10.68 -2.49 3.83
C ASN A 128 -9.26 -2.91 3.46
N ASN A 129 -9.10 -4.11 2.93
CA ASN A 129 -7.92 -4.53 2.19
C ASN A 129 -8.40 -5.17 0.88
N TYR A 130 -8.07 -4.54 -0.24
CA TYR A 130 -8.40 -5.04 -1.56
C TYR A 130 -7.11 -5.42 -2.30
N ILE A 131 -7.02 -6.69 -2.67
CA ILE A 131 -5.90 -7.27 -3.40
C ILE A 131 -6.38 -7.62 -4.80
N TYR A 132 -5.66 -7.15 -5.80
CA TYR A 132 -5.93 -7.43 -7.19
C TYR A 132 -4.66 -7.88 -7.91
N ASP A 133 -4.69 -9.08 -8.47
CA ASP A 133 -3.68 -9.58 -9.39
C ASP A 133 -4.37 -9.71 -10.75
N MET A 134 -3.89 -8.97 -11.76
CA MET A 134 -4.51 -8.99 -13.09
C MET A 134 -4.42 -10.39 -13.74
N GLY A 135 -3.48 -11.22 -13.29
CA GLY A 135 -3.18 -12.49 -13.93
C GLY A 135 -2.71 -12.30 -15.37
N ARG A 136 -2.38 -13.41 -16.05
CA ARG A 136 -2.11 -13.37 -17.50
C ARG A 136 -3.40 -13.40 -18.33
N ASN A 137 -4.46 -13.96 -17.75
CA ASN A 137 -5.77 -14.15 -18.35
C ASN A 137 -6.81 -14.29 -17.22
N ASP A 138 -8.08 -14.26 -17.58
CA ASP A 138 -9.21 -14.25 -16.66
C ASP A 138 -9.21 -15.45 -15.69
N SER A 139 -8.63 -16.60 -16.09
CA SER A 139 -8.54 -17.79 -15.22
C SER A 139 -7.45 -17.70 -14.14
N GLN A 140 -6.57 -16.71 -14.25
CA GLN A 140 -5.42 -16.47 -13.37
C GLN A 140 -5.52 -15.13 -12.63
N GLU A 141 -6.62 -14.39 -12.83
CA GLU A 141 -6.91 -13.16 -12.12
C GLU A 141 -7.25 -13.46 -10.65
N GLN A 142 -6.78 -12.60 -9.74
CA GLN A 142 -7.21 -12.56 -8.36
C GLN A 142 -7.89 -11.23 -8.08
N SER A 143 -9.09 -11.28 -7.48
CA SER A 143 -9.77 -10.11 -6.95
C SER A 143 -10.33 -10.49 -5.59
N THR A 144 -9.70 -9.99 -4.52
CA THR A 144 -10.05 -10.35 -3.14
C THR A 144 -10.29 -9.09 -2.33
N TRP A 145 -11.47 -8.99 -1.73
CA TRP A 145 -11.85 -7.86 -0.89
C TRP A 145 -12.11 -8.30 0.54
N TYR A 146 -11.24 -7.87 1.46
CA TYR A 146 -11.41 -7.99 2.89
C TYR A 146 -12.01 -6.69 3.44
N MET A 147 -13.02 -6.84 4.27
CA MET A 147 -13.74 -5.73 4.92
C MET A 147 -13.90 -6.07 6.39
N GLY A 148 -13.72 -5.10 7.26
CA GLY A 148 -13.87 -5.34 8.70
C GLY A 148 -13.64 -4.13 9.58
N LEU A 149 -13.58 -4.41 10.87
CA LEU A 149 -13.33 -3.41 11.89
C LEU A 149 -11.82 -3.33 12.18
N GLY A 150 -11.26 -2.13 12.04
CA GLY A 150 -9.89 -1.80 12.41
C GLY A 150 -9.83 -0.86 13.61
N TYR A 151 -8.66 -0.75 14.22
CA TYR A 151 -8.41 0.19 15.31
C TYR A 151 -6.99 0.76 15.26
N ARG A 152 -6.80 1.95 15.86
CA ARG A 152 -5.47 2.46 16.20
C ARG A 152 -5.20 2.26 17.68
N TYR A 153 -4.17 1.49 17.99
CA TYR A 153 -3.66 1.31 19.35
C TYR A 153 -2.67 2.42 19.71
N ARG A 154 -2.73 2.94 20.93
CA ARG A 154 -1.65 3.76 21.49
C ARG A 154 -0.78 2.88 22.39
N TYR A 155 0.43 2.60 21.92
CA TYR A 155 1.46 2.01 22.79
C TYR A 155 1.98 3.09 23.75
N ARG A 156 1.92 2.82 25.05
CA ARG A 156 2.63 3.61 26.07
C ARG A 156 3.69 2.67 26.67
N PRO A 157 4.98 2.79 26.31
CA PRO A 157 6.03 2.11 27.04
C PRO A 157 6.06 2.66 28.46
N ALA A 158 6.21 1.79 29.46
CA ALA A 158 6.06 2.18 30.86
C ALA A 158 7.13 3.17 31.37
N ASN A 159 8.29 3.33 30.69
CA ASN A 159 9.49 3.95 31.28
C ASN A 159 10.32 4.88 30.36
N GLU A 160 9.76 5.57 29.36
CA GLU A 160 10.56 6.54 28.58
C GLU A 160 10.27 8.02 28.89
N PRO A 161 11.31 8.87 29.04
CA PRO A 161 11.15 10.31 29.24
C PRO A 161 10.53 10.97 28.01
N VAL A 162 9.86 12.10 28.24
CA VAL A 162 8.94 12.86 27.36
C VAL A 162 9.57 13.40 26.04
N ALA A 163 10.78 12.97 25.68
CA ALA A 163 11.54 13.47 24.54
C ALA A 163 11.37 12.68 23.23
N GLU A 164 10.61 11.57 23.19
CA GLU A 164 10.27 10.93 21.91
C GLU A 164 8.88 11.33 21.42
N ARG A 165 8.77 12.63 21.12
CA ARG A 165 7.60 13.24 20.51
C ARG A 165 7.46 12.68 19.10
N LEU A 166 6.45 11.83 18.90
CA LEU A 166 5.95 11.39 17.59
C LEU A 166 6.90 10.47 16.80
N ARG A 167 7.10 9.23 17.25
CA ARG A 167 7.11 8.11 16.29
C ARG A 167 5.68 7.88 15.77
N GLN A 168 5.11 8.90 15.11
CA GLN A 168 4.12 8.70 14.07
C GLN A 168 4.86 8.12 12.88
N VAL A 169 5.44 6.93 13.03
CA VAL A 169 5.80 6.15 11.86
C VAL A 169 4.44 5.78 11.28
N PRO A 170 4.04 6.32 10.11
CA PRO A 170 2.76 5.95 9.56
C PRO A 170 2.69 4.43 9.47
N VAL A 171 1.50 3.85 9.61
CA VAL A 171 1.33 2.38 9.49
C VAL A 171 2.00 1.87 8.20
N ALA A 172 2.01 2.69 7.14
CA ALA A 172 2.76 2.47 5.90
C ALA A 172 4.27 2.32 6.09
N GLU A 173 4.93 3.14 6.90
CA GLU A 173 6.36 3.06 7.13
C GLU A 173 6.73 1.91 8.09
N LEU A 174 5.86 1.57 9.06
CA LEU A 174 6.00 0.33 9.85
C LEU A 174 5.83 -0.92 8.98
N ARG A 175 4.87 -0.92 8.04
CA ARG A 175 4.71 -2.02 7.07
C ARG A 175 5.88 -2.09 6.09
N ARG A 176 6.37 -0.96 5.59
CA ARG A 176 7.57 -0.88 4.74
C ARG A 176 8.78 -1.48 5.44
N LEU A 177 8.97 -1.14 6.72
CA LEU A 177 10.03 -1.70 7.56
C LEU A 177 9.83 -3.20 7.81
N GLN A 178 8.62 -3.64 8.17
CA GLN A 178 8.29 -5.05 8.41
C GLN A 178 8.50 -5.92 7.16
N ARG A 179 8.26 -5.38 5.96
CA ARG A 179 8.56 -6.08 4.69
C ARG A 179 10.05 -6.16 4.39
N LYS A 180 10.83 -5.12 4.70
CA LYS A 180 12.30 -5.16 4.60
C LYS A 180 12.92 -6.20 5.54
N THR A 181 12.42 -6.34 6.77
CA THR A 181 12.92 -7.34 7.74
C THR A 181 12.39 -8.75 7.48
N ASN A 182 11.15 -8.93 7.03
CA ASN A 182 10.65 -10.27 6.69
C ASN A 182 11.26 -10.84 5.40
N GLY A 183 11.83 -10.00 4.53
CA GLY A 183 12.71 -10.45 3.44
C GLY A 183 14.06 -11.03 3.92
N THR A 184 14.47 -10.74 5.16
CA THR A 184 15.68 -11.28 5.80
C THR A 184 15.40 -12.35 6.86
N ALA A 185 14.17 -12.43 7.40
CA ALA A 185 13.81 -13.32 8.52
C ALA A 185 13.42 -14.77 8.14
N ILE A 186 13.40 -15.16 6.86
CA ILE A 186 13.29 -16.57 6.45
C ILE A 186 14.70 -17.16 6.16
N ALA A 187 15.75 -16.60 6.78
CA ALA A 187 17.14 -17.05 6.65
C ALA A 187 17.65 -17.85 7.87
N SER A 188 16.79 -18.32 8.77
CA SER A 188 17.20 -19.23 9.84
C SER A 188 16.17 -20.34 10.10
N LYS A 189 16.18 -21.35 9.23
CA LYS A 189 16.21 -22.78 9.56
C LYS A 189 16.17 -23.60 8.29
#